data_AF-A0A1W9VLC1-F1
#
_entry.id   AF-A0A1W9VLC1-F1
#
_cell.length_a   1.000
_cell.length_b   1.000
_cell.length_c   1.000
_cell.angle_alpha   90.00
_cell.angle_beta   90.00
_cell.angle_gamma   90.00
#
_symmetry.space_group_name_H-M   'P 1'
#
loop_
_entity.id
_entity.type
_entity.pdbx_description
1 polymer ?
#
loop_
_entity_poly.entity_id
_entity_poly.type
_entity_poly.pdbx_seq_one_letter_code
_entity_poly.pdbx_strand_id
1 'polypeptide(L)'
;MIKQIDTMEMPEWLQADKFTFNIKNILTDSFYYPACRFDGDPIKHFLGNVFSYVYADYSVKYSEFDKEVELGLRGYKVIHREKLTRRQLAPNGWNIRVHLTSADRGKRLPFPHERPFAEWVIYERLDSFTEEHNPKRCSFLFICAEGVSAYQALYLENKIAPKMLGIIQPGTGMGGNWTDFYDEEKIFARSVLYENKRENFPKYLVVNRYRSHDGESEVRWSKYANLKCSATKFVNNHGDRTSYWSNYDGKLEVWELNPINAVELSE
;
A
#
# COMPACT_ATOMS: atom_id res chain seq x y z
N MET A 1 10.90 -2.41 -11.72
CA MET A 1 9.87 -3.33 -12.24
C MET A 1 10.29 -4.79 -12.06
N ILE A 2 9.38 -5.65 -11.60
CA ILE A 2 9.58 -7.09 -11.46
C ILE A 2 8.92 -7.81 -12.64
N LYS A 3 9.68 -8.60 -13.39
CA LYS A 3 9.23 -9.26 -14.63
C LYS A 3 8.25 -10.42 -14.39
N GLN A 4 8.26 -11.00 -13.20
CA GLN A 4 7.40 -12.12 -12.78
C GLN A 4 5.96 -11.67 -12.42
N ILE A 5 5.73 -10.35 -12.40
CA ILE A 5 4.44 -9.73 -12.12
C ILE A 5 3.98 -9.04 -13.39
N ASP A 6 2.69 -9.13 -13.71
CA ASP A 6 2.15 -8.49 -14.90
C ASP A 6 2.45 -6.99 -14.91
N THR A 7 3.07 -6.53 -15.99
CA THR A 7 3.27 -5.12 -16.27
C THR A 7 1.93 -4.49 -16.66
N MET A 8 1.85 -3.16 -16.54
CA MET A 8 0.73 -2.42 -17.07
C MET A 8 1.21 -1.23 -17.87
N GLU A 9 0.40 -0.79 -18.83
CA GLU A 9 0.63 0.47 -19.51
C GLU A 9 0.33 1.64 -18.56
N MET A 10 0.99 2.77 -18.80
CA MET A 10 0.71 3.99 -18.05
C MET A 10 -0.74 4.43 -18.30
N PRO A 11 -1.58 4.58 -17.25
CA PRO A 11 -2.98 4.94 -17.45
C PRO A 11 -3.16 6.29 -18.15
N GLU A 12 -4.14 6.42 -19.04
CA GLU A 12 -4.38 7.65 -19.83
C GLU A 12 -4.48 8.91 -18.97
N TRP A 13 -5.14 8.82 -17.80
CA TRP A 13 -5.27 9.96 -16.88
C TRP A 13 -3.93 10.45 -16.32
N LEU A 14 -2.90 9.60 -16.29
CA LEU A 14 -1.56 9.95 -15.85
C LEU A 14 -0.69 10.46 -17.02
N GLN A 15 -1.08 10.17 -18.26
CA GLN A 15 -0.44 10.72 -19.47
C GLN A 15 -0.85 12.17 -19.75
N ALA A 16 -1.96 12.63 -19.18
CA ALA A 16 -2.49 13.99 -19.40
C ALA A 16 -1.52 15.11 -18.97
N ASP A 17 -1.68 16.30 -19.56
CA ASP A 17 -0.94 17.50 -19.16
C ASP A 17 -1.57 18.24 -17.98
N LYS A 18 -2.85 17.96 -17.71
CA LYS A 18 -3.61 18.51 -16.59
C LYS A 18 -4.20 17.37 -15.79
N PHE A 19 -4.03 17.45 -14.47
CA PHE A 19 -4.45 16.40 -13.57
C PHE A 19 -5.72 16.82 -12.83
N THR A 20 -6.69 15.92 -12.79
CA THR A 20 -7.93 16.09 -12.04
C THR A 20 -8.09 14.88 -11.14
N PHE A 21 -8.26 15.11 -9.85
CA PHE A 21 -8.40 14.02 -8.89
C PHE A 21 -9.69 13.24 -9.16
N ASN A 22 -9.55 11.93 -9.40
CA ASN A 22 -10.65 10.99 -9.50
C ASN A 22 -10.29 9.75 -8.69
N ILE A 23 -11.00 9.51 -7.59
CA ILE A 23 -10.67 8.43 -6.67
C ILE A 23 -10.65 7.06 -7.37
N LYS A 24 -11.53 6.80 -8.35
CA LYS A 24 -11.54 5.50 -9.06
C LYS A 24 -10.25 5.28 -9.84
N ASN A 25 -9.72 6.33 -10.47
CA ASN A 25 -8.44 6.27 -11.18
C ASN A 25 -7.28 6.00 -10.23
N ILE A 26 -7.33 6.55 -9.01
CA ILE A 26 -6.28 6.37 -8.00
C ILE A 26 -6.30 4.97 -7.39
N LEU A 27 -7.48 4.38 -7.19
CA LEU A 27 -7.64 3.08 -6.52
C LEU A 27 -7.55 1.89 -7.48
N THR A 28 -7.96 2.05 -8.73
CA THR A 28 -7.92 0.95 -9.71
C THR A 28 -6.47 0.59 -10.02
N ASP A 29 -6.17 -0.72 -9.95
CA ASP A 29 -4.83 -1.28 -10.16
C ASP A 29 -3.72 -0.63 -9.31
N SER A 30 -4.09 -0.14 -8.14
CA SER A 30 -3.16 0.53 -7.23
C SER A 30 -2.33 -0.44 -6.39
N PHE A 31 -1.30 0.11 -5.75
CA PHE A 31 -0.65 -0.49 -4.59
C PHE A 31 -1.19 0.16 -3.33
N TYR A 32 -1.84 -0.59 -2.44
CA TYR A 32 -2.22 -0.10 -1.12
C TYR A 32 -1.19 -0.50 -0.07
N TYR A 33 -0.70 0.46 0.72
CA TYR A 33 0.26 0.22 1.78
C TYR A 33 -0.13 0.95 3.09
N PRO A 34 -0.71 0.24 4.07
CA PRO A 34 -0.92 0.76 5.40
C PRO A 34 0.34 0.65 6.27
N ALA A 35 0.47 1.51 7.29
CA ALA A 35 1.62 1.56 8.21
C ALA A 35 2.95 1.73 7.46
N CYS A 36 2.94 2.57 6.42
CA CYS A 36 4.01 2.69 5.44
C CYS A 36 5.12 3.66 5.83
N ARG A 37 4.85 4.60 6.75
CA ARG A 37 5.66 5.82 6.94
C ARG A 37 6.06 6.42 5.58
N PHE A 38 7.36 6.40 5.24
CA PHE A 38 7.92 6.87 3.96
C PHE A 38 8.70 5.77 3.23
N ASP A 39 8.31 4.51 3.39
CA ASP A 39 8.99 3.38 2.73
C ASP A 39 8.78 3.44 1.20
N GLY A 40 9.86 3.78 0.50
CA GLY A 40 9.90 3.92 -0.96
C GLY A 40 10.14 2.60 -1.72
N ASP A 41 10.37 1.49 -1.02
CA ASP A 41 10.67 0.21 -1.68
C ASP A 41 9.55 -0.27 -2.62
N PRO A 42 8.26 -0.15 -2.26
CA PRO A 42 7.20 -0.51 -3.19
C PRO A 42 7.26 0.26 -4.50
N ILE A 43 7.49 1.58 -4.46
CA ILE A 43 7.63 2.39 -5.69
C ILE A 43 8.86 1.93 -6.49
N LYS A 44 10.00 1.76 -5.82
CA LYS A 44 11.25 1.33 -6.46
C LYS A 44 11.12 -0.01 -7.19
N HIS A 45 10.44 -0.98 -6.58
CA HIS A 45 10.35 -2.33 -7.12
C HIS A 45 9.22 -2.49 -8.13
N PHE A 46 8.06 -1.91 -7.84
CA PHE A 46 6.82 -2.20 -8.56
C PHE A 46 6.40 -1.10 -9.54
N LEU A 47 7.18 -0.03 -9.72
CA LEU A 47 6.85 0.97 -10.72
C LEU A 47 6.88 0.35 -12.12
N GLY A 48 5.74 0.48 -12.81
CA GLY A 48 5.46 -0.18 -14.09
C GLY A 48 4.70 -1.52 -13.97
N ASN A 49 4.70 -2.15 -12.79
CA ASN A 49 3.70 -3.16 -12.44
C ASN A 49 2.43 -2.50 -11.90
N VAL A 50 2.60 -1.36 -11.21
CA VAL A 50 1.56 -0.42 -10.77
C VAL A 50 2.03 1.02 -11.01
N PHE A 51 1.08 1.93 -11.21
CA PHE A 51 1.35 3.38 -11.41
C PHE A 51 0.75 4.28 -10.33
N SER A 52 -0.19 3.77 -9.52
CA SER A 52 -0.82 4.50 -8.44
C SER A 52 -0.51 3.84 -7.09
N TYR A 53 0.07 4.62 -6.19
CA TYR A 53 0.49 4.18 -4.86
C TYR A 53 -0.35 4.90 -3.81
N VAL A 54 -1.06 4.16 -2.99
CA VAL A 54 -1.97 4.67 -1.96
C VAL A 54 -1.45 4.26 -0.59
N TYR A 55 -0.88 5.22 0.11
CA TYR A 55 -0.16 5.05 1.36
C TYR A 55 -1.01 5.60 2.51
N ALA A 56 -1.09 4.86 3.62
CA ALA A 56 -1.87 5.26 4.79
C ALA A 56 -1.08 5.06 6.08
N ASP A 57 -0.81 6.15 6.80
CA ASP A 57 -0.11 6.09 8.08
C ASP A 57 -0.50 7.27 8.99
N TYR A 58 -1.11 6.98 10.13
CA TYR A 58 -1.58 7.97 11.10
C TYR A 58 -0.50 8.45 12.09
N SER A 59 0.72 7.90 12.01
CA SER A 59 1.84 8.33 12.84
C SER A 59 2.64 9.48 12.21
N VAL A 60 2.44 9.73 10.92
CA VAL A 60 3.20 10.71 10.14
C VAL A 60 2.65 12.12 10.32
N LYS A 61 3.54 13.05 10.68
CA LYS A 61 3.19 14.47 10.73
C LYS A 61 3.18 15.08 9.34
N TYR A 62 2.31 16.07 9.14
CA TYR A 62 2.27 16.81 7.88
C TYR A 62 3.64 17.41 7.53
N SER A 63 4.36 17.97 8.50
CA SER A 63 5.68 18.57 8.28
C SER A 63 6.78 17.56 7.93
N GLU A 64 6.62 16.30 8.33
CA GLU A 64 7.51 15.22 7.88
C GLU A 64 7.16 14.84 6.45
N PHE A 65 5.87 14.67 6.14
CA PHE A 65 5.40 14.37 4.79
C PHE A 65 5.82 15.44 3.78
N ASP A 66 5.65 16.72 4.14
CA ASP A 66 6.01 17.86 3.31
C ASP A 66 7.48 17.83 2.92
N LYS A 67 8.37 17.55 3.89
CA LYS A 67 9.81 17.40 3.65
C LYS A 67 10.13 16.22 2.73
N GLU A 68 9.46 15.09 2.90
CA GLU A 68 9.71 13.91 2.05
C GLU A 68 9.25 14.14 0.61
N VAL A 69 8.15 14.88 0.41
CA VAL A 69 7.72 15.30 -0.93
C VAL A 69 8.70 16.28 -1.56
N GLU A 70 9.24 17.23 -0.78
CA GLU A 70 10.28 18.17 -1.23
C GLU A 70 11.60 17.47 -1.58
N LEU A 71 12.01 16.48 -0.80
CA LEU A 71 13.17 15.62 -1.10
C LEU A 71 12.95 14.83 -2.39
N GLY A 72 11.71 14.39 -2.61
CA GLY A 72 11.28 13.76 -3.84
C GLY A 72 11.78 12.32 -4.01
N LEU A 73 11.44 11.74 -5.16
CA LEU A 73 11.88 10.40 -5.53
C LEU A 73 13.12 10.50 -6.43
N ARG A 74 14.11 9.64 -6.21
CA ARG A 74 15.35 9.65 -6.99
C ARG A 74 15.08 9.53 -8.49
N GLY A 75 15.48 10.56 -9.22
CA GLY A 75 15.29 10.66 -10.67
C GLY A 75 13.93 11.17 -11.10
N TYR A 76 13.13 11.72 -10.18
CA TYR A 76 11.82 12.30 -10.44
C TYR A 76 11.71 13.70 -9.83
N LYS A 77 10.81 14.51 -10.40
CA LYS A 77 10.34 15.79 -9.85
C LYS A 77 8.83 15.74 -9.62
N VAL A 78 8.33 16.52 -8.67
CA VAL A 78 6.89 16.73 -8.49
C VAL A 78 6.37 17.66 -9.60
N ILE A 79 5.34 17.23 -10.33
CA ILE A 79 4.67 18.04 -11.36
C ILE A 79 3.22 18.40 -11.02
N HIS A 80 2.63 17.72 -10.04
CA HIS A 80 1.32 18.04 -9.48
C HIS A 80 1.30 17.73 -8.00
N ARG A 81 0.61 18.58 -7.23
CA ARG A 81 0.42 18.39 -5.79
C ARG A 81 -0.92 19.01 -5.40
N GLU A 82 -1.79 18.22 -4.77
CA GLU A 82 -3.14 18.63 -4.41
C GLU A 82 -3.50 18.14 -3.01
N LYS A 83 -3.96 19.06 -2.15
CA LYS A 83 -4.59 18.74 -0.86
C LYS A 83 -6.00 18.25 -1.10
N LEU A 84 -6.34 17.10 -0.53
CA LEU A 84 -7.63 16.48 -0.74
C LEU A 84 -8.56 16.65 0.46
N THR A 85 -9.83 16.83 0.14
CA THR A 85 -10.91 16.83 1.13
C THR A 85 -11.42 15.43 1.41
N ARG A 86 -12.05 15.24 2.57
CA ARG A 86 -12.74 13.99 2.91
C ARG A 86 -13.76 13.57 1.85
N ARG A 87 -14.47 14.54 1.24
CA ARG A 87 -15.48 14.27 0.20
C ARG A 87 -14.86 13.77 -1.11
N GLN A 88 -13.65 14.23 -1.45
CA GLN A 88 -12.92 13.70 -2.61
C GLN A 88 -12.48 12.25 -2.37
N LEU A 89 -11.98 11.93 -1.18
CA LEU A 89 -11.51 10.58 -0.83
C LEU A 89 -12.64 9.57 -0.67
N ALA A 90 -13.72 9.99 0.00
CA ALA A 90 -14.86 9.13 0.35
C ALA A 90 -16.16 9.75 -0.19
N PRO A 91 -16.35 9.80 -1.52
CA PRO A 91 -17.52 10.43 -2.13
C PRO A 91 -18.83 9.70 -1.79
N ASN A 92 -18.76 8.40 -1.48
CA ASN A 92 -19.89 7.58 -1.05
C ASN A 92 -20.09 7.61 0.48
N GLY A 93 -19.38 8.50 1.18
CA GLY A 93 -19.31 8.52 2.63
C GLY A 93 -18.32 7.49 3.18
N TRP A 94 -18.17 7.51 4.50
CA TRP A 94 -17.38 6.53 5.23
C TRP A 94 -18.34 5.66 6.03
N ASN A 95 -18.54 4.43 5.56
CA ASN A 95 -19.33 3.42 6.26
C ASN A 95 -18.41 2.33 6.78
N ILE A 96 -18.62 1.93 8.03
CA ILE A 96 -17.92 0.78 8.61
C ILE A 96 -18.65 -0.47 8.14
N ARG A 97 -17.99 -1.28 7.30
CA ARG A 97 -18.54 -2.54 6.78
C ARG A 97 -18.13 -3.72 7.62
N VAL A 98 -16.90 -3.68 8.14
CA VAL A 98 -16.33 -4.73 8.98
C VAL A 98 -16.15 -4.19 10.38
N HIS A 99 -16.89 -4.78 11.30
CA HIS A 99 -16.87 -4.41 12.71
C HIS A 99 -15.82 -5.22 13.49
N LEU A 100 -15.42 -4.67 14.63
CA LEU A 100 -14.59 -5.35 15.62
C LEU A 100 -15.32 -6.58 16.18
N THR A 101 -14.54 -7.62 16.47
CA THR A 101 -14.99 -8.89 17.04
C THR A 101 -14.21 -9.21 18.30
N SER A 102 -14.47 -10.38 18.91
CA SER A 102 -13.63 -10.88 20.00
C SER A 102 -12.17 -11.07 19.61
N ALA A 103 -11.89 -11.40 18.35
CA ALA A 103 -10.53 -11.55 17.86
C ALA A 103 -9.74 -10.24 17.92
N ASP A 104 -10.39 -9.08 17.90
CA ASP A 104 -9.72 -7.77 17.90
C ASP A 104 -9.54 -7.18 19.31
N ARG A 105 -9.95 -7.90 20.37
CA ARG A 105 -9.91 -7.40 21.76
C ARG A 105 -8.48 -7.21 22.27
N GLY A 106 -8.32 -6.24 23.18
CA GLY A 106 -7.12 -6.08 24.01
C GLY A 106 -6.22 -4.89 23.66
N LYS A 107 -6.52 -4.12 22.60
CA LYS A 107 -5.69 -2.98 22.18
C LYS A 107 -6.54 -1.71 22.06
N ARG A 108 -6.03 -0.59 22.58
CA ARG A 108 -6.69 0.72 22.46
C ARG A 108 -6.57 1.18 21.02
N LEU A 109 -7.67 1.72 20.46
CA LEU A 109 -7.60 2.46 19.20
C LEU A 109 -6.52 3.54 19.33
N PRO A 110 -5.68 3.72 18.31
CA PRO A 110 -4.61 4.69 18.37
C PRO A 110 -5.22 6.07 18.57
N PHE A 111 -4.69 6.83 19.53
CA PHE A 111 -4.97 8.26 19.58
C PHE A 111 -4.24 8.90 18.40
N PRO A 112 -4.94 9.60 17.49
CA PRO A 112 -4.26 10.26 16.39
C PRO A 112 -3.26 11.26 16.95
N HIS A 113 -1.98 11.07 16.61
CA HIS A 113 -0.91 11.97 17.03
C HIS A 113 -0.92 13.29 16.23
N GLU A 114 -1.65 13.33 15.12
CA GLU A 114 -1.71 14.44 14.18
C GLU A 114 -3.15 14.65 13.65
N ARG A 115 -3.45 15.86 13.17
CA ARG A 115 -4.68 16.13 12.43
C ARG A 115 -4.68 15.35 11.10
N PRO A 116 -5.75 14.62 10.76
CA PRO A 116 -5.84 13.91 9.49
C PRO A 116 -5.63 14.86 8.29
N PHE A 117 -4.83 14.41 7.32
CA PHE A 117 -4.61 15.08 6.06
C PHE A 117 -4.48 14.05 4.94
N ALA A 118 -4.65 14.49 3.70
CA ALA A 118 -4.36 13.69 2.54
C ALA A 118 -3.87 14.57 1.40
N GLU A 119 -2.85 14.10 0.71
CA GLU A 119 -2.30 14.77 -0.46
C GLU A 119 -2.02 13.81 -1.59
N TRP A 120 -2.36 14.25 -2.79
CA TRP A 120 -2.07 13.57 -4.03
C TRP A 120 -0.94 14.27 -4.75
N VAL A 121 0.07 13.51 -5.13
CA VAL A 121 1.31 13.96 -5.77
C VAL A 121 1.51 13.17 -7.04
N ILE A 122 1.93 13.84 -8.11
CA ILE A 122 2.39 13.18 -9.33
C ILE A 122 3.86 13.49 -9.53
N TYR A 123 4.62 12.42 -9.69
CA TYR A 123 6.04 12.47 -9.99
C TYR A 123 6.25 12.22 -11.47
N GLU A 124 7.18 12.98 -12.07
CA GLU A 124 7.64 12.80 -13.45
C GLU A 124 9.15 12.57 -13.47
N ARG A 125 9.59 11.56 -14.23
CA ARG A 125 10.99 11.23 -14.41
C ARG A 125 11.73 12.42 -15.02
N LEU A 126 12.88 12.76 -14.46
CA LEU A 126 13.76 13.80 -15.00
C LEU A 126 14.32 13.39 -16.35
N ASP A 127 14.49 14.36 -17.26
CA ASP A 127 15.05 14.13 -18.60
C ASP A 127 16.49 13.59 -18.57
N SER A 128 17.21 13.77 -17.46
CA SER A 128 18.55 13.21 -17.23
C SER A 128 18.56 11.70 -16.98
N PHE A 129 17.40 11.08 -16.74
CA PHE A 129 17.24 9.64 -16.63
C PHE A 129 16.63 9.10 -17.92
N THR A 130 16.87 7.84 -18.26
CA THR A 130 16.30 7.18 -19.45
C THR A 130 15.09 6.31 -19.09
N GLU A 131 14.40 5.76 -20.09
CA GLU A 131 13.29 4.81 -19.88
C GLU A 131 13.72 3.53 -19.15
N GLU A 132 15.02 3.20 -19.19
CA GLU A 132 15.61 2.09 -18.42
C GLU A 132 15.59 2.34 -16.91
N HIS A 133 15.49 3.60 -16.47
CA HIS A 133 15.40 3.91 -15.04
C HIS A 133 14.09 3.42 -14.47
N ASN A 134 12.97 3.90 -15.02
CA ASN A 134 11.60 3.56 -14.66
C ASN A 134 10.59 4.31 -15.57
N PRO A 135 9.29 3.94 -15.55
CA PRO A 135 8.23 4.66 -16.26
C PRO A 135 8.20 6.17 -16.07
N LYS A 136 7.67 6.89 -17.06
CA LYS A 136 7.72 8.35 -17.12
C LYS A 136 7.06 9.04 -15.92
N ARG A 137 5.95 8.52 -15.40
CA ARG A 137 5.22 9.11 -14.28
C ARG A 137 4.73 8.07 -13.29
N CYS A 138 4.49 8.51 -12.07
CA CYS A 138 3.72 7.76 -11.08
C CYS A 138 2.85 8.69 -10.25
N SER A 139 1.76 8.14 -9.73
CA SER A 139 0.82 8.79 -8.83
C SER A 139 1.05 8.29 -7.41
N PHE A 140 1.07 9.21 -6.46
CA PHE A 140 1.26 8.93 -5.05
C PHE A 140 0.19 9.66 -4.24
N LEU A 141 -0.66 8.91 -3.55
CA LEU A 141 -1.65 9.40 -2.61
C LEU A 141 -1.21 9.01 -1.20
N PHE A 142 -0.91 10.00 -0.36
CA PHE A 142 -0.65 9.77 1.06
C PHE A 142 -1.84 10.23 1.89
N ILE A 143 -2.20 9.43 2.90
CA ILE A 143 -3.31 9.71 3.81
C ILE A 143 -2.83 9.49 5.25
N CYS A 144 -2.86 10.55 6.06
CA CYS A 144 -2.69 10.45 7.49
C CYS A 144 -3.99 9.91 8.14
N ALA A 145 -4.16 8.60 8.07
CA ALA A 145 -5.30 7.87 8.62
C ALA A 145 -4.91 6.46 9.05
N GLU A 146 -5.76 5.87 9.88
CA GLU A 146 -5.64 4.47 10.31
C GLU A 146 -5.85 3.52 9.12
N GLY A 147 -4.94 2.54 8.95
CA GLY A 147 -4.87 1.71 7.75
C GLY A 147 -6.13 0.89 7.48
N VAL A 148 -6.73 0.28 8.50
CA VAL A 148 -7.98 -0.48 8.32
C VAL A 148 -9.11 0.45 7.89
N SER A 149 -9.26 1.58 8.58
CA SER A 149 -10.29 2.58 8.34
C SER A 149 -10.15 3.21 6.96
N ALA A 150 -8.92 3.51 6.53
CA ALA A 150 -8.60 3.99 5.20
C ALA A 150 -8.95 2.94 4.14
N TYR A 151 -8.61 1.66 4.37
CA TYR A 151 -8.98 0.60 3.44
C TYR A 151 -10.49 0.48 3.27
N GLN A 152 -11.25 0.45 4.38
CA GLN A 152 -12.72 0.37 4.31
C GLN A 152 -13.31 1.58 3.57
N ALA A 153 -12.85 2.81 3.86
CA ALA A 153 -13.37 4.03 3.25
C ALA A 153 -13.01 4.17 1.76
N LEU A 154 -11.82 3.75 1.36
CA LEU A 154 -11.34 3.91 -0.01
C LEU A 154 -11.75 2.73 -0.88
N TYR A 155 -11.43 1.51 -0.48
CA TYR A 155 -11.58 0.34 -1.34
C TYR A 155 -12.96 -0.30 -1.19
N LEU A 156 -13.41 -0.59 0.04
CA LEU A 156 -14.70 -1.25 0.24
C LEU A 156 -15.88 -0.38 -0.18
N GLU A 157 -15.92 0.90 0.23
CA GLU A 157 -17.03 1.80 -0.15
C GLU A 157 -17.05 2.14 -1.65
N ASN A 158 -15.93 1.99 -2.35
CA ASN A 158 -15.90 2.16 -3.82
C ASN A 158 -16.02 0.84 -4.58
N LYS A 159 -16.07 -0.31 -3.89
CA LYS A 159 -16.09 -1.66 -4.47
C LYS A 159 -14.92 -1.89 -5.45
N ILE A 160 -13.73 -1.47 -5.03
CA ILE A 160 -12.48 -1.60 -5.79
C ILE A 160 -11.49 -2.35 -4.90
N ALA A 161 -10.72 -3.27 -5.47
CA ALA A 161 -9.56 -3.84 -4.83
C ALA A 161 -8.28 -3.19 -5.40
N PRO A 162 -7.24 -2.95 -4.59
CA PRO A 162 -5.93 -2.61 -5.14
C PRO A 162 -5.39 -3.84 -5.89
N LYS A 163 -4.56 -3.66 -6.93
CA LYS A 163 -3.88 -4.80 -7.58
C LYS A 163 -2.88 -5.45 -6.62
N MET A 164 -2.21 -4.64 -5.80
CA MET A 164 -1.20 -5.09 -4.85
C MET A 164 -1.49 -4.55 -3.45
N LEU A 165 -1.34 -5.40 -2.44
CA LEU A 165 -1.46 -5.03 -1.04
C LEU A 165 -0.13 -5.23 -0.31
N GLY A 166 0.41 -4.20 0.32
CA GLY A 166 1.60 -4.27 1.16
C GLY A 166 1.27 -4.58 2.62
N ILE A 167 1.89 -5.60 3.20
CA ILE A 167 1.96 -5.83 4.64
C ILE A 167 3.44 -5.94 4.99
N ILE A 168 4.08 -4.78 5.04
CA ILE A 168 5.53 -4.66 5.16
C ILE A 168 5.83 -3.94 6.48
N GLN A 169 6.38 -4.68 7.45
CA GLN A 169 6.67 -4.19 8.79
C GLN A 169 5.50 -3.38 9.39
N PRO A 170 4.30 -3.98 9.53
CA PRO A 170 3.06 -3.25 9.81
C PRO A 170 2.97 -2.68 11.25
N GLY A 171 4.09 -2.63 11.99
CA GLY A 171 4.17 -1.98 13.30
C GLY A 171 3.43 -2.68 14.43
N THR A 172 2.93 -3.91 14.23
CA THR A 172 2.24 -4.66 15.27
C THR A 172 3.19 -4.98 16.43
N GLY A 173 2.79 -4.62 17.66
CA GLY A 173 3.65 -4.72 18.84
C GLY A 173 4.27 -3.38 19.20
N MET A 174 5.60 -3.25 19.06
CA MET A 174 6.33 -2.03 19.45
C MET A 174 6.21 -0.86 18.46
N GLY A 175 5.64 -1.08 17.27
CA GLY A 175 5.51 -0.05 16.21
C GLY A 175 4.22 0.77 16.26
N GLY A 176 3.38 0.58 17.28
CA GLY A 176 2.19 1.40 17.51
C GLY A 176 0.95 1.03 16.68
N ASN A 177 1.01 -0.02 15.84
CA ASN A 177 -0.19 -0.53 15.18
C ASN A 177 -1.04 -1.37 16.13
N TRP A 178 -2.32 -1.04 16.19
CA TRP A 178 -3.27 -1.57 17.17
C TRP A 178 -3.84 -2.94 16.79
N THR A 179 -3.63 -3.41 15.56
CA THR A 179 -4.05 -4.73 15.10
C THR A 179 -2.90 -5.44 14.38
N ASP A 180 -3.00 -6.76 14.27
CA ASP A 180 -2.02 -7.55 13.52
C ASP A 180 -2.48 -7.67 12.07
N PHE A 181 -1.73 -7.08 11.14
CA PHE A 181 -2.07 -7.18 9.72
C PHE A 181 -1.68 -8.53 9.13
N TYR A 182 -0.77 -9.27 9.76
CA TYR A 182 -0.36 -10.60 9.30
C TYR A 182 -1.41 -11.67 9.63
N ASP A 183 -2.17 -11.48 10.70
CA ASP A 183 -3.19 -12.41 11.16
C ASP A 183 -4.49 -12.27 10.37
N GLU A 184 -4.87 -13.33 9.64
CA GLU A 184 -6.06 -13.35 8.77
C GLU A 184 -7.38 -13.24 9.55
N GLU A 185 -7.40 -13.58 10.84
CA GLU A 185 -8.60 -13.48 11.67
C GLU A 185 -8.87 -12.05 12.15
N LYS A 186 -7.89 -11.14 12.00
CA LYS A 186 -8.00 -9.75 12.45
C LYS A 186 -8.72 -8.88 11.44
N ILE A 187 -9.24 -7.77 11.94
CA ILE A 187 -10.06 -6.83 11.18
C ILE A 187 -9.45 -6.34 9.86
N PHE A 188 -8.12 -6.26 9.72
CA PHE A 188 -7.54 -5.83 8.45
C PHE A 188 -7.78 -6.85 7.34
N ALA A 189 -7.41 -8.11 7.58
CA ALA A 189 -7.67 -9.20 6.65
C ALA A 189 -9.16 -9.41 6.41
N ARG A 190 -9.99 -9.37 7.48
CA ARG A 190 -11.45 -9.42 7.33
C ARG A 190 -12.03 -8.27 6.50
N SER A 191 -11.39 -7.10 6.52
CA SER A 191 -11.75 -5.96 5.66
C SER A 191 -11.36 -6.21 4.21
N VAL A 192 -10.13 -6.69 3.96
CA VAL A 192 -9.68 -6.99 2.59
C VAL A 192 -10.44 -8.15 1.95
N LEU A 193 -10.79 -9.15 2.76
CA LEU A 193 -11.48 -10.37 2.32
C LEU A 193 -13.01 -10.29 2.52
N TYR A 194 -13.55 -9.07 2.65
CA TYR A 194 -14.96 -8.84 2.92
C TYR A 194 -15.87 -9.43 1.83
N GLU A 195 -17.04 -9.93 2.25
CA GLU A 195 -18.02 -10.66 1.41
C GLU A 195 -17.50 -11.94 0.72
N ASN A 196 -16.24 -12.32 0.94
CA ASN A 196 -15.58 -13.47 0.32
C ASN A 196 -15.71 -13.52 -1.22
N LYS A 197 -15.82 -12.34 -1.88
CA LYS A 197 -15.94 -12.23 -3.33
C LYS A 197 -14.57 -12.02 -3.96
N ARG A 198 -14.10 -13.03 -4.67
CA ARG A 198 -12.73 -13.12 -5.18
C ARG A 198 -12.34 -11.94 -6.07
N GLU A 199 -13.27 -11.44 -6.88
CA GLU A 199 -13.08 -10.28 -7.75
C GLU A 199 -12.75 -8.98 -6.99
N ASN A 200 -12.99 -8.96 -5.66
CA ASN A 200 -12.69 -7.85 -4.77
C ASN A 200 -11.42 -8.06 -3.94
N PHE A 201 -10.62 -9.08 -4.21
CA PHE A 201 -9.35 -9.29 -3.53
C PHE A 201 -8.18 -8.71 -4.31
N PRO A 202 -7.14 -8.23 -3.61
CA PRO A 202 -5.88 -7.94 -4.26
C PRO A 202 -5.34 -9.15 -5.02
N LYS A 203 -4.79 -8.92 -6.21
CA LYS A 203 -4.15 -10.00 -6.98
C LYS A 203 -2.87 -10.46 -6.31
N TYR A 204 -2.13 -9.53 -5.72
CA TYR A 204 -0.85 -9.79 -5.08
C TYR A 204 -0.80 -9.27 -3.64
N LEU A 205 -0.25 -10.09 -2.76
CA LEU A 205 0.13 -9.72 -1.40
C LEU A 205 1.65 -9.58 -1.33
N VAL A 206 2.14 -8.43 -0.89
CA VAL A 206 3.56 -8.11 -0.73
C VAL A 206 3.89 -8.06 0.75
N VAL A 207 4.70 -9.00 1.22
CA VAL A 207 5.07 -9.14 2.64
C VAL A 207 6.57 -9.11 2.79
N ASN A 208 7.09 -8.58 3.88
CA ASN A 208 8.46 -8.89 4.29
C ASN A 208 8.45 -10.16 5.15
N ARG A 209 9.52 -10.96 5.10
CA ARG A 209 9.67 -12.06 6.07
C ARG A 209 9.68 -11.49 7.49
N TYR A 210 8.70 -11.91 8.28
CA TYR A 210 8.70 -11.73 9.72
C TYR A 210 9.31 -12.99 10.33
N ARG A 211 10.40 -12.86 11.10
CA ARG A 211 10.89 -13.94 11.96
C ARG A 211 10.27 -13.71 13.33
N SER A 212 9.29 -14.51 13.69
CA SER A 212 8.89 -14.65 15.10
C SER A 212 10.09 -15.16 15.91
N HIS A 213 10.11 -14.88 17.23
CA HIS A 213 11.15 -15.35 18.15
C HIS A 213 11.35 -16.88 18.12
N ASP A 214 10.35 -17.62 17.61
CA ASP A 214 10.26 -19.07 17.68
C ASP A 214 10.50 -19.79 16.33
N GLY A 215 10.84 -19.05 15.26
CA GLY A 215 11.05 -19.59 13.91
C GLY A 215 10.46 -18.73 12.78
N GLU A 216 10.56 -19.20 11.52
CA GLU A 216 9.89 -18.55 10.39
C GLU A 216 8.37 -18.66 10.57
N SER A 217 7.71 -17.55 10.87
CA SER A 217 6.25 -17.49 10.79
C SER A 217 5.88 -17.37 9.32
N GLU A 218 5.08 -18.31 8.82
CA GLU A 218 4.41 -18.13 7.54
C GLU A 218 3.40 -16.99 7.69
N VAL A 219 3.83 -15.78 7.37
CA VAL A 219 2.93 -14.66 7.13
C VAL A 219 2.20 -14.97 5.83
N ARG A 220 1.11 -15.74 5.92
CA ARG A 220 0.30 -16.07 4.74
C ARG A 220 -1.16 -16.05 5.13
N TRP A 221 -1.87 -15.11 4.53
CA TRP A 221 -3.32 -15.26 4.40
C TRP A 221 -3.55 -16.47 3.48
N SER A 222 -4.40 -17.39 3.93
CA SER A 222 -4.71 -18.69 3.33
C SER A 222 -5.00 -18.65 1.83
N LYS A 223 -5.56 -17.53 1.35
CA LYS A 223 -5.89 -17.31 -0.06
C LYS A 223 -4.68 -17.02 -0.97
N TYR A 224 -3.50 -16.76 -0.40
CA TYR A 224 -2.27 -16.39 -1.12
C TYR A 224 -1.17 -17.43 -0.87
N ALA A 225 -1.18 -18.53 -1.62
CA ALA A 225 -0.23 -19.64 -1.43
C ALA A 225 0.87 -19.72 -2.51
N ASN A 226 0.78 -18.91 -3.58
CA ASN A 226 1.73 -18.99 -4.69
C ASN A 226 2.78 -17.88 -4.63
N LEU A 227 3.98 -18.20 -4.15
CA LEU A 227 5.12 -17.29 -4.23
C LEU A 227 5.50 -17.03 -5.69
N LYS A 228 5.39 -15.78 -6.14
CA LYS A 228 5.80 -15.37 -7.48
C LYS A 228 7.26 -15.00 -7.57
N CYS A 229 7.72 -14.22 -6.60
CA CYS A 229 9.09 -13.71 -6.58
C CYS A 229 9.45 -13.14 -5.22
N SER A 230 10.74 -12.88 -5.04
CA SER A 230 11.25 -12.08 -3.93
C SER A 230 12.09 -10.93 -4.48
N ALA A 231 12.03 -9.78 -3.81
CA ALA A 231 12.89 -8.63 -4.04
C ALA A 231 13.67 -8.32 -2.77
N THR A 232 14.91 -7.85 -2.90
CA THR A 232 15.70 -7.44 -1.73
C THR A 232 15.22 -6.08 -1.26
N LYS A 233 14.76 -5.99 -0.01
CA LYS A 233 14.53 -4.75 0.73
C LYS A 233 15.88 -4.04 0.87
N PHE A 234 15.93 -2.75 0.56
CA PHE A 234 17.19 -2.04 0.64
C PHE A 234 17.47 -1.62 2.09
N VAL A 235 18.62 -2.03 2.62
CA VAL A 235 19.15 -1.46 3.86
C VAL A 235 19.91 -0.20 3.48
N ASN A 236 19.38 0.97 3.86
CA ASN A 236 20.08 2.22 3.66
C ASN A 236 21.33 2.28 4.55
N ASN A 237 22.51 2.07 3.95
CA ASN A 237 23.74 2.62 4.51
C ASN A 237 23.60 4.15 4.48
N HIS A 238 24.02 4.83 5.54
CA HIS A 238 23.76 6.24 5.89
C HIS A 238 24.20 7.34 4.88
N GLY A 239 24.35 7.03 3.58
CA GLY A 239 24.59 7.97 2.49
C GLY A 239 23.45 8.14 1.47
N ASP A 240 22.53 7.16 1.33
CA ASP A 240 21.30 7.28 0.52
C ASP A 240 20.12 7.28 1.51
N ARG A 241 19.49 8.44 1.71
CA ARG A 241 18.69 8.74 2.90
C ARG A 241 17.19 8.57 2.65
N THR A 242 16.65 7.43 3.06
CA THR A 242 15.28 7.26 3.58
C THR A 242 15.35 6.45 4.89
N SER A 243 14.45 6.71 5.85
CA SER A 243 14.72 6.64 7.30
C SER A 243 14.98 5.28 8.00
N TYR A 244 15.62 5.38 9.17
CA TYR A 244 15.81 4.47 10.31
C TYR A 244 14.77 3.35 10.53
N TRP A 245 15.22 2.08 10.53
CA TRP A 245 15.03 1.01 11.55
C TRP A 245 15.69 -0.33 11.09
N SER A 246 16.78 -0.67 11.80
CA SER A 246 17.54 -1.92 12.03
C SER A 246 17.44 -3.18 11.12
N ASN A 247 18.63 -3.69 10.77
CA ASN A 247 19.07 -5.11 10.85
C ASN A 247 18.04 -6.19 10.47
N TYR A 248 17.50 -6.14 9.26
CA TYR A 248 16.77 -7.27 8.69
C TYR A 248 17.42 -7.69 7.37
N ASP A 249 17.46 -9.00 7.15
CA ASP A 249 18.00 -9.67 5.96
C ASP A 249 17.03 -9.49 4.76
N GLY A 250 16.62 -8.24 4.56
CA GLY A 250 15.30 -7.82 4.16
C GLY A 250 14.94 -8.29 2.76
N LYS A 251 13.93 -9.14 2.67
CA LYS A 251 13.31 -9.54 1.41
C LYS A 251 11.82 -9.22 1.46
N LEU A 252 11.32 -8.64 0.39
CA LEU A 252 9.90 -8.55 0.06
C LEU A 252 9.54 -9.78 -0.76
N GLU A 253 8.57 -10.55 -0.30
CA GLU A 253 7.97 -11.67 -1.01
C GLU A 253 6.64 -11.24 -1.61
N VAL A 254 6.39 -11.67 -2.84
CA VAL A 254 5.14 -11.38 -3.56
C VAL A 254 4.39 -12.68 -3.75
N TRP A 255 3.21 -12.76 -3.13
CA TRP A 255 2.33 -13.92 -3.17
C TRP A 255 1.13 -13.61 -4.04
N GLU A 256 0.81 -14.49 -4.99
CA GLU A 256 -0.38 -14.36 -5.82
C GLU A 256 -1.57 -15.08 -5.18
N LEU A 257 -2.74 -14.47 -5.33
CA LEU A 257 -4.03 -15.07 -5.01
C LEU A 257 -4.20 -16.41 -5.75
N ASN A 258 -4.44 -17.50 -5.02
CA ASN A 258 -4.53 -18.86 -5.56
C ASN A 258 -5.49 -18.93 -6.75
N PRO A 259 -5.13 -19.42 -7.94
CA PRO A 259 -6.07 -19.54 -9.06
C PRO A 259 -7.29 -20.37 -8.67
N ILE A 260 -8.43 -20.13 -9.30
CA ILE A 260 -9.65 -20.92 -9.07
C ILE A 260 -9.32 -22.37 -9.41
N ASN A 261 -9.39 -23.28 -8.43
CA ASN A 261 -9.57 -24.69 -8.74
C ASN A 261 -10.94 -24.81 -9.40
N ALA A 262 -11.01 -25.40 -10.59
CA ALA A 262 -12.24 -25.53 -11.39
C ALA A 262 -13.40 -26.30 -10.70
N VAL A 263 -13.25 -26.65 -9.42
CA VAL A 263 -14.20 -27.41 -8.59
C VAL A 263 -15.09 -26.49 -7.74
N GLU A 264 -14.74 -25.22 -7.52
CA GLU A 264 -15.56 -24.28 -6.71
C GLU A 264 -16.61 -23.50 -7.53
N LEU A 265 -16.76 -23.78 -8.83
CA LEU A 265 -17.81 -23.20 -9.68
C LEU A 265 -19.08 -24.06 -9.74
N SER A 266 -19.20 -25.09 -8.89
CA SER A 266 -20.30 -26.06 -8.92
C SER A 266 -21.11 -26.20 -7.63
N GLU A 267 -21.08 -25.21 -6.73
CA GLU A 267 -21.97 -25.17 -5.55
C GLU A 267 -22.79 -23.89 -5.47
#